data_AF-A0A518EMB1-F1
#
_entry.id   AF-A0A518EMB1-F1
#
_cell.length_a   1.000
_cell.length_b   1.000
_cell.length_c   1.000
_cell.angle_alpha   90.00
_cell.angle_beta   90.00
_cell.angle_gamma   90.00
#
_symmetry.space_group_name_H-M   'P 1'
#
loop_
_entity.id
_entity.type
_entity.pdbx_description
1 polymer ?
#
loop_
_entity_poly.entity_id
_entity_poly.type
_entity_poly.pdbx_seq_one_letter_code
_entity_poly.pdbx_strand_id
1 'polypeptide(L)'
;MVLNVGPDPGRVQVTGASSGTETFTGVRAIVAMTGAGEDTFRVTGASPYLPRLFLDTGTGESEVLIQFTYTSSPFFSRNSAGIFFQGGDEEDDLEILLDAADVPLLAVVDATLGNGINALDLTLTTLGDDTDAEGIVIASGGSGQDTIELDVGSLNSLSAVANLSGNLGGGNDRVFTDVESRFSGASTLVTSLDLGAGNDSFRMDADGADVFLGGTIDGSTGADQFQLRPETGLIGALTVEAGAGNDTITMVSRRDNASASQLRGGDGDDTVEVRVLSGSQVTDTSSDGGPGLDTFRGIGARSNFEIIQ
;
A
#
# COMPACT_ATOMS: atom_id res chain seq x y z
N MET A 1 19.52 -4.41 -18.38
CA MET A 1 20.50 -3.35 -18.11
C MET A 1 20.95 -3.58 -16.68
N VAL A 2 22.26 -3.61 -16.43
CA VAL A 2 22.82 -3.73 -15.07
C VAL A 2 23.54 -2.42 -14.77
N LEU A 3 23.19 -1.78 -13.68
CA LEU A 3 23.76 -0.52 -13.21
C LEU A 3 24.21 -0.72 -11.77
N ASN A 4 25.50 -0.54 -11.52
CA ASN A 4 26.06 -0.67 -10.18
C ASN A 4 26.46 0.72 -9.69
N VAL A 5 25.98 1.12 -8.52
CA VAL A 5 26.52 2.24 -7.76
C VAL A 5 27.61 1.67 -6.84
N GLY A 6 28.75 2.35 -6.73
CA GLY A 6 29.95 1.80 -6.09
C GLY A 6 29.82 1.67 -4.56
N PRO A 7 30.85 1.18 -3.86
CA PRO A 7 30.85 1.12 -2.40
C PRO A 7 31.02 2.50 -1.73
N ASP A 8 31.34 3.54 -2.51
CA ASP A 8 31.44 4.94 -2.08
C ASP A 8 30.17 5.68 -2.54
N PRO A 9 29.72 6.74 -1.82
CA PRO A 9 28.54 7.54 -2.20
C PRO A 9 28.54 7.91 -3.68
N GLY A 10 27.46 7.56 -4.36
CA GLY A 10 27.37 7.64 -5.81
C GLY A 10 25.97 8.03 -6.29
N ARG A 11 25.93 8.62 -7.49
CA ARG A 11 24.68 8.95 -8.16
C ARG A 11 24.65 8.34 -9.55
N VAL A 12 23.64 7.51 -9.81
CA VAL A 12 23.33 7.00 -11.14
C VAL A 12 21.98 7.54 -11.58
N GLN A 13 21.98 8.30 -12.67
CA GLN A 13 20.77 8.79 -13.30
C GLN A 13 20.72 8.32 -14.75
N VAL A 14 19.71 7.52 -15.08
CA VAL A 14 19.40 7.08 -16.45
C VAL A 14 18.08 7.70 -16.86
N THR A 15 18.17 8.79 -17.62
CA THR A 15 17.00 9.50 -18.12
C THR A 15 16.83 9.21 -19.62
N GLY A 16 15.71 8.59 -19.98
CA GLY A 16 15.18 8.64 -21.35
C GLY A 16 14.46 9.98 -21.59
N ALA A 17 15.23 11.08 -21.59
CA ALA A 17 14.87 12.49 -21.84
C ALA A 17 13.62 13.10 -21.14
N SER A 18 13.80 14.31 -20.59
CA SER A 18 12.76 15.14 -19.94
C SER A 18 11.74 15.79 -20.89
N SER A 19 11.78 15.54 -22.21
CA SER A 19 10.90 16.25 -23.17
C SER A 19 10.70 15.61 -24.56
N GLY A 20 10.89 14.31 -24.76
CA GLY A 20 10.56 13.71 -26.06
C GLY A 20 11.10 12.30 -26.32
N THR A 21 10.17 11.33 -26.31
CA THR A 21 10.14 10.13 -27.19
C THR A 21 11.40 9.28 -27.34
N GLU A 22 12.29 9.19 -26.34
CA GLU A 22 13.22 8.06 -26.27
C GLU A 22 12.59 6.93 -25.46
N THR A 23 12.14 5.92 -26.20
CA THR A 23 11.55 4.71 -25.65
C THR A 23 12.66 3.72 -25.30
N PHE A 24 12.67 3.18 -24.08
CA PHE A 24 13.50 2.03 -23.72
C PHE A 24 13.03 0.79 -24.50
N THR A 25 13.47 0.66 -25.74
CA THR A 25 13.13 -0.50 -26.57
C THR A 25 14.05 -1.67 -26.22
N GLY A 26 13.46 -2.78 -25.79
CA GLY A 26 14.19 -4.02 -25.51
C GLY A 26 14.80 -4.14 -24.11
N VAL A 27 14.58 -3.18 -23.22
CA VAL A 27 14.94 -3.33 -21.79
C VAL A 27 13.93 -4.25 -21.13
N ARG A 28 14.36 -5.48 -20.81
CA ARG A 28 13.54 -6.49 -20.14
C ARG A 28 13.73 -6.53 -18.63
N ALA A 29 14.86 -6.02 -18.16
CA ALA A 29 15.20 -5.98 -16.76
C ALA A 29 16.13 -4.81 -16.45
N ILE A 30 15.96 -4.24 -15.27
CA ILE A 30 16.86 -3.27 -14.65
C ILE A 30 17.33 -3.89 -13.35
N VAL A 31 18.64 -3.92 -13.17
CA VAL A 31 19.26 -4.35 -11.92
C VAL A 31 20.01 -3.14 -11.38
N ALA A 32 19.65 -2.72 -10.17
CA ALA A 32 20.33 -1.68 -9.41
C ALA A 32 20.85 -2.28 -8.10
N MET A 33 22.10 -1.99 -7.80
CA MET A 33 22.76 -2.35 -6.55
C MET A 33 23.42 -1.08 -6.02
N THR A 34 23.02 -0.63 -4.83
CA THR A 34 23.71 0.43 -4.10
C THR A 34 24.67 -0.17 -3.08
N GLY A 35 25.61 0.63 -2.60
CA GLY A 35 26.76 0.20 -1.83
C GLY A 35 26.55 0.34 -0.32
N ALA A 36 27.58 0.86 0.34
CA ALA A 36 27.58 1.11 1.78
C ALA A 36 27.60 2.61 2.12
N GLY A 37 27.40 3.47 1.11
CA GLY A 37 27.35 4.92 1.26
C GLY A 37 25.97 5.45 0.85
N GLU A 38 25.77 6.75 1.05
CA GLU A 38 24.58 7.47 0.56
C GLU A 38 24.53 7.43 -0.97
N ASP A 39 23.56 6.70 -1.53
CA ASP A 39 23.44 6.46 -2.96
C ASP A 39 22.09 6.96 -3.51
N THR A 40 22.14 7.67 -4.65
CA THR A 40 20.92 8.05 -5.38
C THR A 40 20.86 7.32 -6.72
N PHE A 41 19.77 6.60 -6.96
CA PHE A 41 19.49 5.91 -8.21
C PHE A 41 18.20 6.43 -8.84
N ARG A 42 18.25 6.89 -10.09
CA ARG A 42 17.05 7.35 -10.81
C ARG A 42 16.97 6.79 -12.21
N VAL A 43 15.83 6.18 -12.53
CA VAL A 43 15.46 5.79 -13.89
C VAL A 43 14.14 6.45 -14.26
N THR A 44 14.11 7.13 -15.40
CA THR A 44 12.88 7.72 -15.93
C THR A 44 12.79 7.48 -17.43
N GLY A 45 11.65 7.02 -17.95
CA GLY A 45 11.41 6.99 -19.40
C GLY A 45 10.10 6.35 -19.82
N ALA A 46 9.97 6.09 -21.12
CA ALA A 46 8.81 5.40 -21.68
C ALA A 46 9.18 4.02 -22.22
N SER A 47 8.28 3.04 -22.15
CA SER A 47 8.53 1.70 -22.68
C SER A 47 7.25 1.01 -23.15
N PRO A 48 7.28 0.22 -24.25
CA PRO A 48 6.16 -0.62 -24.67
C PRO A 48 6.07 -1.92 -23.85
N TYR A 49 7.01 -2.16 -22.92
CA TYR A 49 6.98 -3.26 -21.96
C TYR A 49 7.51 -2.78 -20.62
N LEU A 50 6.84 -3.11 -19.53
CA LEU A 50 7.37 -2.85 -18.19
C LEU A 50 8.58 -3.77 -17.94
N PRO A 51 9.75 -3.23 -17.55
CA PRO A 51 10.88 -4.06 -17.22
C PRO A 51 10.65 -4.77 -15.87
N ARG A 52 11.30 -5.91 -15.68
CA ARG A 52 11.50 -6.44 -14.32
C ARG A 52 12.52 -5.57 -13.59
N LEU A 53 12.28 -5.27 -12.33
CA LEU A 53 13.18 -4.48 -11.49
C LEU A 53 13.78 -5.40 -10.43
N PHE A 54 15.09 -5.32 -10.25
CA PHE A 54 15.82 -5.97 -9.16
C PHE A 54 16.64 -4.89 -8.50
N LEU A 55 16.27 -4.52 -7.28
CA LEU A 55 16.81 -3.40 -6.53
C LEU A 55 17.32 -3.95 -5.20
N ASP A 56 18.58 -3.70 -4.92
CA ASP A 56 19.26 -4.11 -3.68
C ASP A 56 19.98 -2.87 -3.16
N THR A 57 19.58 -2.39 -1.98
CA THR A 57 20.14 -1.16 -1.42
C THR A 57 21.37 -1.39 -0.54
N GLY A 58 21.80 -2.64 -0.38
CA GLY A 58 23.01 -2.96 0.36
C GLY A 58 22.92 -2.59 1.83
N THR A 59 23.91 -1.85 2.34
CA THR A 59 24.02 -1.51 3.77
C THR A 59 24.19 -0.02 4.02
N GLY A 60 24.07 0.80 2.98
CA GLY A 60 24.14 2.26 3.06
C GLY A 60 22.76 2.87 2.92
N GLU A 61 22.67 4.18 3.09
CA GLU A 61 21.43 4.90 2.81
C GLU A 61 21.19 5.01 1.30
N SER A 62 19.97 4.78 0.82
CA SER A 62 19.67 4.81 -0.61
C SER A 62 18.38 5.53 -0.96
N GLU A 63 18.41 6.36 -2.00
CA GLU A 63 17.22 6.96 -2.61
C GLU A 63 17.06 6.44 -4.04
N VAL A 64 16.00 5.67 -4.29
CA VAL A 64 15.75 4.95 -5.54
C VAL A 64 14.43 5.39 -6.16
N LEU A 65 14.49 6.05 -7.31
CA LEU A 65 13.32 6.49 -8.07
C LEU A 65 13.24 5.78 -9.43
N ILE A 66 12.15 5.05 -9.66
CA ILE A 66 11.83 4.41 -10.94
C ILE A 66 10.52 4.95 -11.48
N GLN A 67 10.58 5.63 -12.63
CA GLN A 67 9.41 6.17 -13.29
C GLN A 67 9.29 5.67 -14.72
N PHE A 68 8.16 5.03 -15.05
CA PHE A 68 7.86 4.58 -16.40
C PHE A 68 6.48 5.01 -16.87
N THR A 69 6.43 5.65 -18.04
CA THR A 69 5.18 5.87 -18.76
C THR A 69 5.02 4.85 -19.88
N TYR A 70 3.92 4.13 -19.84
CA TYR A 70 3.57 3.10 -20.80
C TYR A 70 2.60 3.66 -21.86
N THR A 71 3.03 3.64 -23.12
CA THR A 71 2.37 4.44 -24.19
C THR A 71 1.67 3.64 -25.29
N SER A 72 1.69 2.31 -25.26
CA SER A 72 0.78 1.41 -26.02
C SER A 72 1.33 -0.02 -26.07
N SER A 73 0.42 -1.00 -26.00
CA SER A 73 0.66 -2.33 -26.53
C SER A 73 -0.17 -2.50 -27.80
N PRO A 74 0.37 -3.07 -28.90
CA PRO A 74 -0.45 -3.51 -30.03
C PRO A 74 -1.39 -4.69 -29.68
N PHE A 75 -1.33 -5.19 -28.45
CA PHE A 75 -2.15 -6.28 -27.93
C PHE A 75 -2.79 -5.83 -26.61
N PHE A 76 -4.10 -6.04 -26.44
CA PHE A 76 -4.83 -5.86 -25.17
C PHE A 76 -4.38 -6.87 -24.08
N SER A 77 -3.08 -7.12 -23.95
CA SER A 77 -2.50 -7.97 -22.93
C SER A 77 -2.16 -7.15 -21.69
N ARG A 78 -2.59 -7.62 -20.53
CA ARG A 78 -2.21 -7.07 -19.22
C ARG A 78 -0.69 -6.91 -19.14
N ASN A 79 -0.20 -5.69 -18.90
CA ASN A 79 1.22 -5.42 -18.72
C ASN A 79 1.59 -5.65 -17.26
N SER A 80 2.65 -6.43 -17.01
CA SER A 80 3.10 -6.73 -15.66
C SER A 80 4.53 -6.24 -15.43
N ALA A 81 4.74 -5.50 -14.36
CA ALA A 81 6.06 -5.27 -13.76
C ALA A 81 6.25 -6.29 -12.63
N GLY A 82 7.37 -7.03 -12.65
CA GLY A 82 7.82 -7.81 -11.50
C GLY A 82 8.97 -7.08 -10.85
N ILE A 83 8.81 -6.71 -9.59
CA ILE A 83 9.72 -5.84 -8.83
C ILE A 83 10.21 -6.63 -7.63
N PHE A 84 11.51 -6.70 -7.47
CA PHE A 84 12.17 -7.30 -6.32
C PHE A 84 12.97 -6.21 -5.64
N PHE A 85 12.65 -5.92 -4.38
CA PHE A 85 13.33 -4.95 -3.57
C PHE A 85 13.92 -5.63 -2.34
N GLN A 86 15.19 -5.32 -2.07
CA GLN A 86 15.88 -5.70 -0.85
C GLN A 86 16.47 -4.44 -0.23
N GLY A 87 15.83 -3.99 0.83
CA GLY A 87 16.27 -2.94 1.73
C GLY A 87 17.40 -3.40 2.65
N GLY A 88 18.10 -2.42 3.22
CA GLY A 88 19.30 -2.60 4.02
C GLY A 88 19.07 -2.46 5.53
N ASP A 89 20.17 -2.16 6.21
CA ASP A 89 20.19 -1.92 7.66
C ASP A 89 20.15 -0.41 8.01
N GLU A 90 20.14 0.48 7.01
CA GLU A 90 20.13 1.95 7.15
C GLU A 90 18.85 2.55 6.50
N GLU A 91 18.83 3.84 6.18
CA GLU A 91 17.65 4.51 5.59
C GLU A 91 17.54 4.28 4.08
N ASP A 92 16.49 3.61 3.60
CA ASP A 92 16.28 3.31 2.18
C ASP A 92 14.90 3.71 1.68
N ASP A 93 14.86 4.63 0.72
CA ASP A 93 13.64 5.11 0.07
C ASP A 93 13.54 4.56 -1.35
N LEU A 94 12.48 3.80 -1.64
CA LEU A 94 12.14 3.31 -2.97
C LEU A 94 10.81 3.89 -3.45
N GLU A 95 10.84 4.70 -4.49
CA GLU A 95 9.67 5.26 -5.17
C GLU A 95 9.53 4.68 -6.58
N ILE A 96 8.37 4.08 -6.87
CA ILE A 96 8.06 3.49 -8.17
C ILE A 96 6.75 4.07 -8.70
N LEU A 97 6.85 4.82 -9.81
CA LEU A 97 5.71 5.41 -10.49
C LEU A 97 5.54 4.76 -11.86
N LEU A 98 4.42 4.06 -12.05
CA LEU A 98 4.06 3.44 -13.31
C LEU A 98 2.79 4.09 -13.84
N ASP A 99 2.91 4.72 -15.00
CA ASP A 99 1.78 5.30 -15.71
C ASP A 99 1.41 4.43 -16.91
N ALA A 100 0.13 4.26 -17.20
CA ALA A 100 -0.33 3.58 -18.40
C ALA A 100 -1.44 4.34 -19.13
N ALA A 101 -1.24 4.62 -20.42
CA ALA A 101 -2.29 5.14 -21.29
C ALA A 101 -3.01 3.99 -22.00
N ASP A 102 -4.34 3.90 -21.81
CA ASP A 102 -5.26 3.02 -22.54
C ASP A 102 -4.93 1.51 -22.47
N VAL A 103 -4.19 1.06 -21.44
CA VAL A 103 -3.93 -0.37 -21.19
C VAL A 103 -4.05 -0.71 -19.71
N PRO A 104 -4.39 -1.97 -19.37
CA PRO A 104 -4.33 -2.43 -17.98
C PRO A 104 -2.89 -2.47 -17.46
N LEU A 105 -2.74 -2.06 -16.20
CA LEU A 105 -1.48 -2.03 -15.46
C LEU A 105 -1.52 -3.07 -14.33
N LEU A 106 -0.49 -3.90 -14.25
CA LEU A 106 -0.25 -4.79 -13.12
C LEU A 106 1.18 -4.56 -12.63
N ALA A 107 1.36 -4.37 -11.33
CA ALA A 107 2.66 -4.44 -10.70
C ALA A 107 2.63 -5.44 -9.54
N VAL A 108 3.66 -6.28 -9.47
CA VAL A 108 3.88 -7.22 -8.38
C VAL A 108 5.22 -6.90 -7.76
N VAL A 109 5.19 -6.47 -6.51
CA VAL A 109 6.36 -6.17 -5.68
C VAL A 109 6.54 -7.26 -4.64
N ASP A 110 7.75 -7.82 -4.62
CA ASP A 110 8.26 -8.68 -3.55
C ASP A 110 9.36 -7.88 -2.86
N ALA A 111 9.08 -7.42 -1.64
CA ALA A 111 9.91 -6.48 -0.89
C ALA A 111 10.39 -7.11 0.41
N THR A 112 11.71 -7.13 0.61
CA THR A 112 12.33 -7.34 1.92
C THR A 112 12.82 -6.00 2.40
N LEU A 113 12.21 -5.41 3.43
CA LEU A 113 12.52 -4.05 3.83
C LEU A 113 13.80 -3.97 4.68
N GLY A 114 14.15 -5.00 5.45
CA GLY A 114 15.43 -5.03 6.19
C GLY A 114 15.29 -4.47 7.61
N ASN A 115 16.41 -4.15 8.28
CA ASN A 115 16.39 -3.75 9.70
C ASN A 115 16.50 -2.23 9.93
N GLY A 116 16.65 -1.46 8.86
CA GLY A 116 16.85 -0.01 8.89
C GLY A 116 15.57 0.82 8.97
N ILE A 117 15.53 1.94 8.25
CA ILE A 117 14.31 2.74 8.07
C ILE A 117 13.97 2.71 6.60
N ASN A 118 12.96 1.95 6.20
CA ASN A 118 12.77 1.66 4.78
C ASN A 118 11.41 2.13 4.31
N ALA A 119 11.35 2.79 3.17
CA ALA A 119 10.12 3.19 2.52
C ALA A 119 9.99 2.52 1.15
N LEU A 120 8.81 1.95 0.89
CA LEU A 120 8.38 1.50 -0.43
C LEU A 120 7.12 2.28 -0.82
N ASP A 121 7.22 3.10 -1.84
CA ASP A 121 6.09 3.76 -2.50
C ASP A 121 5.89 3.14 -3.90
N LEU A 122 4.71 2.55 -4.10
CA LEU A 122 4.23 2.11 -5.39
C LEU A 122 3.01 2.92 -5.80
N THR A 123 3.17 3.72 -6.85
CA THR A 123 2.09 4.46 -7.50
C THR A 123 1.78 3.88 -8.89
N LEU A 124 0.54 3.46 -9.11
CA LEU A 124 0.03 2.91 -10.37
C LEU A 124 -1.07 3.78 -10.94
N THR A 125 -0.73 4.66 -11.88
CA THR A 125 -1.70 5.57 -12.49
C THR A 125 -2.14 5.08 -13.86
N THR A 126 -3.45 4.99 -14.09
CA THR A 126 -3.96 4.91 -15.46
C THR A 126 -4.36 6.29 -15.98
N LEU A 127 -3.86 6.62 -17.18
CA LEU A 127 -4.07 7.90 -17.86
C LEU A 127 -5.19 7.84 -18.91
N GLY A 128 -5.60 6.62 -19.29
CA GLY A 128 -6.64 6.36 -20.27
C GLY A 128 -7.97 5.98 -19.63
N ASP A 129 -9.06 6.30 -20.31
CA ASP A 129 -10.40 5.93 -19.88
C ASP A 129 -10.58 4.39 -19.87
N ASP A 130 -11.32 3.90 -18.88
CA ASP A 130 -11.78 2.51 -18.79
C ASP A 130 -10.66 1.45 -18.74
N THR A 131 -9.58 1.74 -18.00
CA THR A 131 -8.45 0.82 -17.81
C THR A 131 -8.34 0.31 -16.38
N ASP A 132 -7.94 -0.95 -16.21
CA ASP A 132 -7.75 -1.56 -14.88
C ASP A 132 -6.33 -1.29 -14.34
N ALA A 133 -6.22 -0.97 -13.06
CA ALA A 133 -4.97 -0.93 -12.32
C ALA A 133 -4.95 -1.99 -11.22
N GLU A 134 -3.87 -2.75 -11.13
CA GLU A 134 -3.69 -3.75 -10.07
C GLU A 134 -2.28 -3.66 -9.48
N GLY A 135 -2.21 -3.35 -8.19
CA GLY A 135 -0.99 -3.38 -7.39
C GLY A 135 -1.01 -4.56 -6.44
N ILE A 136 0.07 -5.33 -6.42
CA ILE A 136 0.30 -6.42 -5.47
C ILE A 136 1.62 -6.15 -4.77
N VAL A 137 1.59 -5.98 -3.45
CA VAL A 137 2.77 -5.84 -2.62
C VAL A 137 2.81 -7.00 -1.63
N ILE A 138 3.92 -7.73 -1.65
CA ILE A 138 4.25 -8.76 -0.68
C ILE A 138 5.49 -8.24 0.06
N ALA A 139 5.35 -7.91 1.33
CA ALA A 139 6.41 -7.31 2.11
C ALA A 139 6.83 -8.19 3.28
N SER A 140 8.13 -8.24 3.54
CA SER A 140 8.70 -8.76 4.78
C SER A 140 9.64 -7.73 5.37
N GLY A 141 9.31 -7.19 6.53
CA GLY A 141 10.15 -6.26 7.26
C GLY A 141 11.10 -6.95 8.23
N GLY A 142 11.88 -6.14 8.94
CA GLY A 142 12.86 -6.56 9.93
C GLY A 142 12.57 -5.97 11.31
N SER A 143 13.59 -5.53 12.03
CA SER A 143 13.41 -4.81 13.31
C SER A 143 13.39 -3.28 13.15
N GLY A 144 13.28 -2.82 11.90
CA GLY A 144 13.42 -1.44 11.47
C GLY A 144 12.13 -0.63 11.60
N GLN A 145 12.11 0.61 11.13
CA GLN A 145 10.83 1.32 10.90
C GLN A 145 10.51 1.25 9.41
N ASP A 146 9.45 0.56 9.06
CA ASP A 146 9.12 0.29 7.68
C ASP A 146 7.86 1.06 7.25
N THR A 147 7.90 1.64 6.06
CA THR A 147 6.77 2.36 5.45
C THR A 147 6.42 1.74 4.11
N ILE A 148 5.14 1.43 3.90
CA ILE A 148 4.60 0.99 2.61
C ILE A 148 3.49 1.95 2.20
N GLU A 149 3.65 2.56 1.04
CA GLU A 149 2.64 3.35 0.36
C GLU A 149 2.25 2.63 -0.94
N LEU A 150 0.95 2.38 -1.10
CA LEU A 150 0.39 1.76 -2.28
C LEU A 150 -0.78 2.61 -2.78
N ASP A 151 -0.51 3.39 -3.82
CA ASP A 151 -1.49 4.20 -4.55
C ASP A 151 -1.83 3.50 -5.87
N VAL A 152 -3.08 3.04 -6.00
CA VAL A 152 -3.53 2.28 -7.16
C VAL A 152 -4.75 2.90 -7.79
N GLY A 153 -4.61 3.18 -9.08
CA GLY A 153 -5.67 3.63 -9.94
C GLY A 153 -5.63 5.14 -10.14
N SER A 154 -6.78 5.67 -10.52
CA SER A 154 -7.04 7.10 -10.67
C SER A 154 -8.53 7.26 -10.91
N LEU A 155 -9.01 8.50 -10.90
CA LEU A 155 -10.35 8.87 -11.39
C LEU A 155 -10.68 8.36 -12.81
N ASN A 156 -9.68 7.99 -13.62
CA ASN A 156 -9.86 7.46 -14.97
C ASN A 156 -9.91 5.92 -15.03
N SER A 157 -9.56 5.23 -13.94
CA SER A 157 -9.56 3.76 -13.87
C SER A 157 -10.98 3.17 -13.92
N LEU A 158 -11.14 2.08 -14.69
CA LEU A 158 -12.36 1.25 -14.67
C LEU A 158 -12.47 0.44 -13.40
N SER A 159 -11.35 -0.06 -12.90
CA SER A 159 -11.24 -0.77 -11.63
C SER A 159 -9.83 -0.59 -11.09
N ALA A 160 -9.73 -0.49 -9.77
CA ALA A 160 -8.47 -0.44 -9.06
C ALA A 160 -8.44 -1.55 -8.02
N VAL A 161 -7.36 -2.32 -8.00
CA VAL A 161 -7.18 -3.45 -7.09
C VAL A 161 -5.84 -3.34 -6.39
N ALA A 162 -5.86 -3.15 -5.08
CA ALA A 162 -4.67 -3.25 -4.23
C ALA A 162 -4.70 -4.59 -3.48
N ASN A 163 -3.61 -5.32 -3.53
CA ASN A 163 -3.38 -6.48 -2.69
C ASN A 163 -2.13 -6.21 -1.86
N LEU A 164 -2.27 -6.26 -0.55
CA LEU A 164 -1.15 -6.09 0.37
C LEU A 164 -1.05 -7.32 1.27
N SER A 165 0.13 -7.91 1.37
CA SER A 165 0.34 -9.04 2.28
C SER A 165 1.75 -9.03 2.82
N GLY A 166 1.95 -9.58 4.02
CA GLY A 166 3.26 -9.56 4.61
C GLY A 166 3.28 -9.63 6.12
N ASN A 167 4.49 -9.55 6.65
CA ASN A 167 4.79 -9.32 8.05
C ASN A 167 5.90 -8.26 8.11
N LEU A 168 5.65 -7.11 8.74
CA LEU A 168 6.61 -5.99 8.79
C LEU A 168 7.63 -6.12 9.94
N GLY A 169 7.45 -7.12 10.80
CA GLY A 169 8.45 -7.55 11.77
C GLY A 169 8.28 -6.82 13.10
N GLY A 170 9.12 -5.83 13.38
CA GLY A 170 8.93 -4.97 14.52
C GLY A 170 9.60 -3.64 14.27
N GLY A 171 9.12 -2.59 14.92
CA GLY A 171 9.29 -1.27 14.35
C GLY A 171 8.22 -0.32 14.85
N ASN A 172 8.12 0.85 14.23
CA ASN A 172 6.89 1.62 14.28
C ASN A 172 6.48 1.80 12.82
N ASP A 173 5.78 0.81 12.32
CA ASP A 173 5.57 0.60 10.90
C ASP A 173 4.36 1.39 10.41
N ARG A 174 4.39 1.75 9.13
CA ARG A 174 3.36 2.57 8.51
C ARG A 174 2.93 1.98 7.20
N VAL A 175 1.63 1.82 7.05
CA VAL A 175 1.03 1.40 5.78
C VAL A 175 -0.02 2.39 5.37
N PHE A 176 0.14 2.93 4.18
CA PHE A 176 -0.84 3.76 3.51
C PHE A 176 -1.31 3.09 2.22
N THR A 177 -2.61 3.01 2.03
CA THR A 177 -3.24 2.53 0.80
C THR A 177 -4.24 3.56 0.31
N ASP A 178 -4.11 3.96 -0.95
CA ASP A 178 -5.11 4.73 -1.68
C ASP A 178 -5.54 3.92 -2.90
N VAL A 179 -6.85 3.72 -3.06
CA VAL A 179 -7.39 2.89 -4.14
C VAL A 179 -8.56 3.63 -4.77
N GLU A 180 -8.35 4.12 -6.00
CA GLU A 180 -9.30 5.02 -6.67
C GLU A 180 -9.78 4.45 -8.01
N SER A 181 -11.11 4.42 -8.19
CA SER A 181 -11.75 4.11 -9.49
C SER A 181 -12.98 4.97 -9.77
N ARG A 182 -13.38 5.08 -11.05
CA ARG A 182 -14.52 5.91 -11.50
C ARG A 182 -15.85 5.49 -10.84
N PHE A 183 -16.86 6.37 -10.87
CA PHE A 183 -18.26 6.20 -10.41
C PHE A 183 -19.06 4.95 -10.87
N SER A 184 -18.49 4.02 -11.65
CA SER A 184 -19.05 2.68 -11.90
C SER A 184 -18.04 1.52 -11.73
N GLY A 185 -16.81 1.85 -11.33
CA GLY A 185 -15.71 0.92 -11.10
C GLY A 185 -15.69 0.40 -9.67
N ALA A 186 -15.18 -0.81 -9.52
CA ALA A 186 -14.92 -1.39 -8.21
C ALA A 186 -13.51 -1.05 -7.77
N SER A 187 -13.39 -0.54 -6.54
CA SER A 187 -12.12 -0.40 -5.83
C SER A 187 -12.01 -1.55 -4.84
N THR A 188 -10.97 -2.36 -4.96
CA THR A 188 -10.77 -3.57 -4.18
C THR A 188 -9.48 -3.46 -3.37
N LEU A 189 -9.56 -3.64 -2.07
CA LEU A 189 -8.39 -3.97 -1.24
C LEU A 189 -8.56 -5.37 -0.65
N VAL A 190 -7.56 -6.20 -0.86
CA VAL A 190 -7.40 -7.44 -0.10
C VAL A 190 -6.09 -7.36 0.68
N THR A 191 -6.19 -7.52 1.99
CA THR A 191 -5.03 -7.42 2.88
C THR A 191 -4.85 -8.69 3.72
N SER A 192 -3.63 -9.17 3.85
CA SER A 192 -3.24 -10.22 4.79
C SER A 192 -1.92 -9.79 5.40
N LEU A 193 -2.01 -8.79 6.27
CA LEU A 193 -0.86 -8.05 6.76
C LEU A 193 -0.75 -8.17 8.28
N ASP A 194 0.45 -8.47 8.72
CA ASP A 194 0.88 -8.41 10.11
C ASP A 194 1.85 -7.21 10.22
N LEU A 195 1.48 -6.20 11.00
CA LEU A 195 2.31 -5.02 11.23
C LEU A 195 3.46 -5.32 12.19
N GLY A 196 3.35 -6.37 13.00
CA GLY A 196 4.45 -6.82 13.84
C GLY A 196 4.42 -6.25 15.26
N ALA A 197 5.56 -5.78 15.75
CA ALA A 197 5.68 -5.29 17.11
C ALA A 197 6.15 -3.84 17.17
N GLY A 198 5.38 -2.99 17.82
CA GLY A 198 5.66 -1.61 18.16
C GLY A 198 4.46 -0.73 17.82
N ASN A 199 4.61 0.59 17.77
CA ASN A 199 3.45 1.47 17.62
C ASN A 199 3.19 1.72 16.13
N ASP A 200 2.36 0.87 15.54
CA ASP A 200 2.17 0.80 14.11
C ASP A 200 0.97 1.65 13.65
N SER A 201 0.92 1.93 12.37
CA SER A 201 -0.21 2.63 11.77
C SER A 201 -0.60 2.05 10.42
N PHE A 202 -1.89 1.77 10.27
CA PHE A 202 -2.48 1.39 9.00
C PHE A 202 -3.53 2.43 8.62
N ARG A 203 -3.38 3.00 7.44
CA ARG A 203 -4.38 3.88 6.84
C ARG A 203 -4.78 3.38 5.46
N MET A 204 -6.09 3.43 5.26
CA MET A 204 -6.72 3.16 3.99
C MET A 204 -7.69 4.28 3.63
N ASP A 205 -7.55 4.77 2.40
CA ASP A 205 -8.58 5.49 1.67
C ASP A 205 -8.98 4.64 0.44
N ALA A 206 -10.29 4.49 0.20
CA ALA A 206 -10.80 3.77 -0.97
C ALA A 206 -12.00 4.51 -1.55
N ASP A 207 -11.87 4.94 -2.80
CA ASP A 207 -12.91 5.64 -3.53
C ASP A 207 -13.28 4.88 -4.81
N GLY A 208 -14.58 4.73 -5.06
CA GLY A 208 -15.12 3.92 -6.13
C GLY A 208 -16.64 3.86 -6.09
N ALA A 209 -17.26 3.27 -7.12
CA ALA A 209 -18.71 3.05 -7.15
C ALA A 209 -19.15 2.02 -6.11
N ASP A 210 -18.36 0.94 -6.04
CA ASP A 210 -18.42 -0.12 -5.06
C ASP A 210 -17.03 -0.28 -4.46
N VAL A 211 -16.94 -0.42 -3.14
CA VAL A 211 -15.68 -0.67 -2.44
C VAL A 211 -15.72 -2.08 -1.85
N PHE A 212 -14.78 -2.93 -2.27
CA PHE A 212 -14.58 -4.25 -1.68
C PHE A 212 -13.37 -4.25 -0.74
N LEU A 213 -13.57 -4.55 0.54
CA LEU A 213 -12.47 -4.77 1.49
C LEU A 213 -12.52 -6.20 2.03
N GLY A 214 -11.39 -6.88 1.98
CA GLY A 214 -11.28 -8.24 2.49
C GLY A 214 -9.96 -8.54 3.16
N GLY A 215 -9.98 -9.59 3.98
CA GLY A 215 -8.81 -10.15 4.63
C GLY A 215 -8.59 -9.64 6.06
N THR A 216 -7.35 -9.61 6.52
CA THR A 216 -6.97 -9.33 7.91
C THR A 216 -5.80 -8.36 7.97
N ILE A 217 -5.88 -7.41 8.91
CA ILE A 217 -4.77 -6.59 9.36
C ILE A 217 -4.58 -6.89 10.85
N ASP A 218 -3.39 -7.31 11.23
CA ASP A 218 -2.99 -7.64 12.61
C ASP A 218 -1.96 -6.59 13.07
N GLY A 219 -2.25 -5.87 14.15
CA GLY A 219 -1.29 -4.95 14.80
C GLY A 219 -0.36 -5.66 15.79
N SER A 220 -0.72 -6.88 16.21
CA SER A 220 0.05 -7.72 17.12
C SER A 220 0.35 -7.08 18.49
N THR A 221 1.34 -6.20 18.64
CA THR A 221 1.66 -5.58 19.94
C THR A 221 2.15 -4.16 19.82
N GLY A 222 1.62 -3.25 20.64
CA GLY A 222 2.00 -1.85 20.71
C GLY A 222 0.77 -0.96 20.77
N ALA A 223 0.92 0.36 20.68
CA ALA A 223 -0.21 1.27 20.63
C ALA A 223 -0.50 1.66 19.19
N ASP A 224 -1.35 0.88 18.55
CA ASP A 224 -1.57 0.88 17.11
C ASP A 224 -2.71 1.79 16.66
N GLN A 225 -2.62 2.25 15.42
CA GLN A 225 -3.60 3.16 14.83
C GLN A 225 -4.12 2.66 13.48
N PHE A 226 -5.41 2.37 13.43
CA PHE A 226 -6.09 1.94 12.22
C PHE A 226 -7.08 3.00 11.75
N GLN A 227 -6.95 3.42 10.50
CA GLN A 227 -7.83 4.40 9.87
C GLN A 227 -8.39 3.86 8.56
N LEU A 228 -9.68 3.54 8.54
CA LEU A 228 -10.39 2.98 7.39
C LEU A 228 -11.37 4.02 6.85
N ARG A 229 -11.22 4.42 5.58
CA ARG A 229 -12.03 5.49 4.96
C ARG A 229 -12.60 5.10 3.60
N PRO A 230 -13.54 4.15 3.52
CA PRO A 230 -14.23 3.85 2.27
C PRO A 230 -15.26 4.95 1.91
N GLU A 231 -15.30 5.37 0.64
CA GLU A 231 -16.25 6.37 0.15
C GLU A 231 -17.68 5.80 0.00
N THR A 232 -17.83 4.65 -0.64
CA THR A 232 -19.16 4.08 -0.95
C THR A 232 -19.32 2.68 -0.37
N GLY A 233 -20.53 2.13 -0.53
CA GLY A 233 -21.02 0.90 0.10
C GLY A 233 -19.95 -0.17 0.17
N LEU A 234 -19.49 -0.42 1.40
CA LEU A 234 -18.50 -1.42 1.67
C LEU A 234 -19.12 -2.81 1.52
N ILE A 235 -18.60 -3.59 0.59
CA ILE A 235 -18.99 -4.96 0.33
C ILE A 235 -17.80 -5.83 0.73
N GLY A 236 -17.86 -6.56 1.84
CA GLY A 236 -16.73 -7.38 2.23
C GLY A 236 -16.68 -7.76 3.70
N ALA A 237 -15.53 -8.31 4.10
CA ALA A 237 -15.30 -8.88 5.42
C ALA A 237 -13.84 -8.64 5.85
N LEU A 238 -13.43 -7.36 5.88
CA LEU A 238 -12.15 -6.96 6.45
C LEU A 238 -12.17 -7.14 7.97
N THR A 239 -11.16 -7.81 8.50
CA THR A 239 -10.90 -7.93 9.93
C THR A 239 -9.72 -7.05 10.32
N VAL A 240 -9.88 -6.25 11.37
CA VAL A 240 -8.79 -5.57 12.07
C VAL A 240 -8.66 -6.22 13.43
N GLU A 241 -7.48 -6.76 13.72
CA GLU A 241 -7.09 -7.27 15.04
C GLU A 241 -5.97 -6.34 15.53
N ALA A 242 -6.28 -5.40 16.44
CA ALA A 242 -5.29 -4.41 16.85
C ALA A 242 -4.21 -5.04 17.75
N GLY A 243 -4.58 -5.94 18.65
CA GLY A 243 -3.63 -6.80 19.35
C GLY A 243 -3.48 -6.42 20.81
N ALA A 244 -2.25 -6.30 21.30
CA ALA A 244 -1.99 -5.94 22.69
C ALA A 244 -1.41 -4.53 22.81
N GLY A 245 -2.12 -3.65 23.51
CA GLY A 245 -1.71 -2.29 23.84
C GLY A 245 -2.92 -1.37 23.89
N ASN A 246 -2.70 -0.06 23.73
CA ASN A 246 -3.80 0.90 23.80
C ASN A 246 -4.09 1.42 22.39
N ASP A 247 -4.99 0.74 21.70
CA ASP A 247 -5.14 0.88 20.26
C ASP A 247 -6.27 1.84 19.89
N THR A 248 -6.20 2.35 18.67
CA THR A 248 -7.26 3.19 18.10
C THR A 248 -7.66 2.68 16.73
N ILE A 249 -8.92 2.25 16.61
CA ILE A 249 -9.53 1.86 15.34
C ILE A 249 -10.58 2.90 14.97
N THR A 250 -10.41 3.56 13.82
CA THR A 250 -11.35 4.53 13.28
C THR A 250 -11.83 4.11 11.90
N MET A 251 -13.14 3.86 11.78
CA MET A 251 -13.80 3.59 10.50
C MET A 251 -14.76 4.73 10.16
N VAL A 252 -14.53 5.39 9.03
CA VAL A 252 -15.36 6.49 8.53
C VAL A 252 -15.85 6.17 7.12
N SER A 253 -17.11 5.76 7.01
CA SER A 253 -17.76 5.55 5.72
C SER A 253 -18.41 6.85 5.24
N ARG A 254 -18.27 7.25 3.98
CA ARG A 254 -18.96 8.46 3.48
C ARG A 254 -20.43 8.20 3.15
N ARG A 255 -20.82 6.95 2.84
CA ARG A 255 -22.20 6.52 2.57
C ARG A 255 -22.64 5.36 3.48
N ASP A 256 -23.91 4.93 3.35
CA ASP A 256 -24.43 3.73 4.01
C ASP A 256 -23.54 2.51 3.69
N ASN A 257 -23.38 1.63 4.69
CA ASN A 257 -22.39 0.56 4.67
C ASN A 257 -23.04 -0.80 5.01
N ALA A 258 -22.76 -1.81 4.19
CA ALA A 258 -23.24 -3.19 4.33
C ALA A 258 -22.07 -4.19 4.48
N SER A 259 -21.04 -3.79 5.23
CA SER A 259 -19.84 -4.60 5.47
C SER A 259 -20.00 -5.55 6.63
N ALA A 260 -19.48 -6.77 6.49
CA ALA A 260 -19.26 -7.70 7.59
C ALA A 260 -17.89 -7.46 8.28
N SER A 261 -17.43 -6.21 8.33
CA SER A 261 -16.14 -5.87 8.93
C SER A 261 -16.12 -6.19 10.42
N GLN A 262 -14.99 -6.71 10.90
CA GLN A 262 -14.76 -7.01 12.30
C GLN A 262 -13.64 -6.12 12.81
N LEU A 263 -13.92 -5.31 13.83
CA LEU A 263 -12.96 -4.42 14.46
C LEU A 263 -12.71 -4.93 15.87
N ARG A 264 -11.51 -5.41 16.18
CA ARG A 264 -11.17 -5.99 17.48
C ARG A 264 -10.02 -5.20 18.07
N GLY A 265 -10.23 -4.62 19.26
CA GLY A 265 -9.19 -3.94 20.03
C GLY A 265 -8.15 -4.97 20.50
N GLY A 266 -8.55 -5.83 21.43
CA GLY A 266 -7.69 -6.88 21.95
C GLY A 266 -7.38 -6.63 23.41
N ASP A 267 -6.14 -6.84 23.83
CA ASP A 267 -5.73 -6.64 25.22
C ASP A 267 -5.28 -5.18 25.43
N GLY A 268 -5.91 -4.45 26.35
CA GLY A 268 -5.50 -3.10 26.75
C GLY A 268 -6.66 -2.09 26.68
N ASP A 269 -6.38 -0.80 26.82
CA ASP A 269 -7.45 0.22 26.88
C ASP A 269 -7.71 0.81 25.49
N ASP A 270 -8.63 0.22 24.74
CA ASP A 270 -8.82 0.50 23.32
C ASP A 270 -9.88 1.54 23.02
N THR A 271 -9.75 2.20 21.87
CA THR A 271 -10.78 3.08 21.32
C THR A 271 -11.22 2.64 19.93
N VAL A 272 -12.51 2.34 19.77
CA VAL A 272 -13.11 2.03 18.47
C VAL A 272 -14.15 3.09 18.10
N GLU A 273 -13.95 3.76 16.99
CA GLU A 273 -14.85 4.78 16.43
C GLU A 273 -15.40 4.34 15.07
N VAL A 274 -16.72 4.26 14.95
CA VAL A 274 -17.42 3.92 13.71
C VAL A 274 -18.41 5.01 13.34
N ARG A 275 -18.17 5.66 12.19
CA ARG A 275 -18.96 6.79 11.71
C ARG A 275 -19.40 6.63 10.26
N VAL A 276 -20.56 7.23 9.96
CA VAL A 276 -21.06 7.45 8.60
C VAL A 276 -21.26 8.95 8.40
N LEU A 277 -20.62 9.54 7.38
CA LEU A 277 -20.68 10.99 7.14
C LEU A 277 -21.96 11.42 6.42
N SER A 278 -22.52 10.57 5.55
CA SER A 278 -23.79 10.81 4.86
C SER A 278 -24.55 9.51 4.74
N GLY A 279 -25.80 9.45 5.21
CA GLY A 279 -26.52 8.19 5.37
C GLY A 279 -26.92 7.96 6.83
N SER A 280 -27.37 6.76 7.16
CA SER A 280 -27.84 6.41 8.51
C SER A 280 -27.59 4.96 8.91
N GLN A 281 -26.94 4.13 8.09
CA GLN A 281 -26.81 2.70 8.37
C GLN A 281 -25.38 2.15 8.22
N VAL A 282 -24.97 1.40 9.24
CA VAL A 282 -23.92 0.38 9.22
C VAL A 282 -24.62 -0.89 9.70
N THR A 283 -24.86 -1.83 8.80
CA THR A 283 -25.76 -2.96 9.10
C THR A 283 -25.04 -4.17 9.68
N ASP A 284 -23.78 -4.40 9.30
CA ASP A 284 -23.08 -5.66 9.58
C ASP A 284 -21.67 -5.50 10.20
N THR A 285 -21.18 -4.28 10.43
CA THR A 285 -19.90 -4.08 11.14
C THR A 285 -20.06 -4.42 12.61
N SER A 286 -19.19 -5.30 13.10
CA SER A 286 -19.07 -5.64 14.52
C SER A 286 -17.78 -5.09 15.11
N SER A 287 -17.89 -4.54 16.31
CA SER A 287 -16.75 -4.08 17.09
C SER A 287 -16.68 -4.83 18.42
N ASP A 288 -15.47 -5.19 18.83
CA ASP A 288 -15.18 -5.85 20.10
C ASP A 288 -14.02 -5.12 20.77
N GLY A 289 -14.20 -4.61 21.99
CA GLY A 289 -13.12 -3.94 22.73
C GLY A 289 -12.07 -4.96 23.14
N GLY A 290 -12.49 -5.97 23.89
CA GLY A 290 -11.62 -7.07 24.33
C GLY A 290 -11.40 -6.99 25.84
N PRO A 291 -10.29 -7.52 26.37
CA PRO A 291 -9.92 -7.32 27.75
C PRO A 291 -9.30 -5.93 28.01
N GLY A 292 -10.02 -5.08 28.74
CA GLY A 292 -9.47 -3.80 29.19
C GLY A 292 -10.53 -2.82 29.64
N LEU A 293 -10.20 -1.53 29.63
CA LEU A 293 -11.18 -0.44 29.74
C LEU A 293 -11.40 0.19 28.38
N ASP A 294 -12.38 -0.32 27.64
CA ASP A 294 -12.54 0.02 26.23
C ASP A 294 -13.60 1.09 25.99
N THR A 295 -13.36 1.92 24.98
CA THR A 295 -14.26 2.98 24.55
C THR A 295 -14.79 2.75 23.13
N PHE A 296 -16.10 2.65 23.01
CA PHE A 296 -16.79 2.68 21.72
C PHE A 296 -17.43 4.04 21.45
N ARG A 297 -17.26 4.54 20.21
CA ARG A 297 -17.90 5.77 19.72
C ARG A 297 -18.65 5.51 18.42
N GLY A 298 -19.92 5.88 18.35
CA GLY A 298 -20.68 5.91 17.09
C GLY A 298 -21.71 4.78 16.92
N ILE A 299 -21.72 4.11 15.76
CA ILE A 299 -22.80 3.19 15.35
C ILE A 299 -22.30 1.80 14.96
N GLY A 300 -23.17 0.80 15.01
CA GLY A 300 -22.83 -0.59 14.67
C GLY A 300 -23.02 -1.55 15.84
N ALA A 301 -22.74 -2.83 15.59
CA ALA A 301 -22.76 -3.85 16.63
C ALA A 301 -21.51 -3.73 17.50
N ARG A 302 -21.66 -3.91 18.81
CA ARG A 302 -20.57 -3.71 19.78
C ARG A 302 -20.63 -4.72 20.92
N SER A 303 -19.48 -5.19 21.38
CA SER A 303 -19.28 -6.05 22.55
C SER A 303 -18.04 -5.63 23.34
N ASN A 304 -17.99 -6.00 24.63
CA ASN A 304 -16.84 -5.78 25.50
C ASN A 304 -16.34 -4.32 25.47
N PHE A 305 -17.24 -3.37 25.68
CA PHE A 305 -16.90 -1.96 25.87
C PHE A 305 -17.49 -1.46 27.18
N GLU A 306 -16.67 -0.84 28.02
CA GLU A 306 -17.05 -0.27 29.31
C GLU A 306 -17.58 1.16 29.14
N ILE A 307 -17.09 1.88 28.12
CA ILE A 307 -17.46 3.26 27.83
C ILE A 307 -18.09 3.36 26.45
N ILE A 308 -19.29 3.95 26.38
CA ILE A 308 -20.03 4.15 25.12
C ILE A 308 -20.38 5.63 25.00
N GLN A 309 -20.02 6.25 23.87
CA GLN A 309 -20.24 7.67 23.57
C GLN A 309 -20.98 7.89 22.25
#